data_AF-A0A6F9A2U7-F1
#
_entry.id   AF-A0A6F9A2U7-F1
#
_cell.length_a   1.000
_cell.length_b   1.000
_cell.length_c   1.000
_cell.angle_alpha   90.00
_cell.angle_beta   90.00
_cell.angle_gamma   90.00
#
_symmetry.space_group_name_H-M   'P 1'
#
loop_
_entity.id
_entity.type
_entity.pdbx_description
1 polymer ?
#
loop_
_entity_poly.entity_id
_entity_poly.type
_entity_poly.pdbx_seq_one_letter_code
_entity_poly.pdbx_strand_id
1 'polypeptide(L)'
;MYPEITSDRQRRQYKKEFDSDLASYKRVCAEMDDISEQMHKLSRELDTLEERTMKYQGVADEYNRIKDLKRTPDYQAKKQQSKELRQKLFHIKRLVKNYDNSLC
;
A
#
# COMPACT_ATOMS: atom_id res chain seq x y z
N MET A 1 -3.79 16.60 12.70
CA MET A 1 -4.28 15.63 13.71
C MET A 1 -5.80 15.65 13.66
N TYR A 2 -6.50 14.50 13.65
CA TYR A 2 -7.97 14.44 13.62
C TYR A 2 -8.52 14.32 15.04
N PRO A 3 -9.11 15.38 15.63
CA PRO A 3 -9.77 15.31 16.94
C PRO A 3 -11.07 14.49 16.91
N GLU A 4 -11.58 14.15 18.09
CA GLU A 4 -12.90 13.53 18.26
C GLU A 4 -14.00 14.35 17.56
N ILE A 5 -14.97 13.65 16.98
CA ILE A 5 -16.06 14.29 16.25
C ILE A 5 -17.12 14.75 17.25
N THR A 6 -17.53 16.01 17.13
CA THR A 6 -18.57 16.61 18.00
C THR A 6 -19.79 17.13 17.22
N SER A 7 -19.78 16.99 15.89
CA SER A 7 -20.89 17.44 15.04
C SER A 7 -20.99 16.67 13.73
N ASP A 8 -22.20 16.61 13.17
CA ASP A 8 -22.46 15.97 11.88
C ASP A 8 -21.70 16.64 10.73
N ARG A 9 -21.49 17.96 10.82
CA ARG A 9 -20.69 18.69 9.83
C ARG A 9 -19.26 18.18 9.81
N GLN A 10 -18.64 18.02 10.99
CA GLN A 10 -17.29 17.47 11.12
C GLN A 10 -17.26 16.00 10.66
N ARG A 11 -18.26 15.19 11.03
CA ARG A 11 -18.40 13.80 10.57
C ARG A 11 -18.43 13.68 9.04
N ARG A 12 -19.24 14.50 8.36
CA ARG A 12 -19.33 14.54 6.90
C ARG A 12 -18.01 14.96 6.26
N GLN A 13 -17.31 15.93 6.84
CA GLN A 13 -16.00 16.35 6.38
C GLN A 13 -14.98 15.21 6.47
N TYR A 14 -14.93 14.51 7.61
CA TYR A 14 -14.02 13.38 7.82
C TYR A 14 -14.31 12.23 6.86
N LYS A 15 -15.59 11.96 6.57
CA LYS A 15 -15.98 10.96 5.57
C LYS A 15 -15.49 11.32 4.17
N LYS A 16 -15.62 12.59 3.75
CA LYS A 16 -15.14 13.06 2.44
C LYS A 16 -13.63 12.91 2.29
N GLU A 17 -12.88 13.29 3.33
CA GLU A 17 -11.42 13.12 3.35
C GLU A 17 -11.02 11.65 3.35
N PHE A 18 -11.69 10.82 4.16
CA PHE A 18 -11.49 9.37 4.18
C PHE A 18 -11.66 8.74 2.79
N ASP A 19 -12.70 9.11 2.04
CA ASP A 19 -12.96 8.55 0.72
C ASP A 19 -11.85 8.93 -0.28
N SER A 20 -11.37 10.18 -0.23
CA SER A 20 -10.27 10.66 -1.07
C SER A 20 -8.94 9.96 -0.74
N ASP A 21 -8.62 9.85 0.54
CA ASP A 21 -7.43 9.15 1.02
C ASP A 21 -7.50 7.65 0.71
N LEU A 22 -8.68 7.03 0.82
CA LEU A 22 -8.89 5.62 0.53
C LEU A 22 -8.64 5.33 -0.96
N ALA A 23 -9.10 6.20 -1.85
CA ALA A 23 -8.81 6.08 -3.27
C ALA A 23 -7.31 6.17 -3.56
N SER A 24 -6.60 7.09 -2.88
CA SER A 24 -5.14 7.22 -3.00
C SER A 24 -4.40 6.01 -2.42
N TYR A 25 -4.81 5.54 -1.25
CA TYR A 25 -4.27 4.34 -0.61
C TYR A 25 -4.40 3.11 -1.50
N LYS A 26 -5.59 2.88 -2.07
CA LYS A 26 -5.84 1.75 -2.98
C LYS A 26 -4.94 1.78 -4.22
N ARG A 27 -4.72 2.97 -4.80
CA ARG A 27 -3.81 3.13 -5.95
C ARG A 27 -2.38 2.77 -5.60
N VAL A 28 -1.86 3.30 -4.48
CA VAL A 28 -0.50 3.01 -4.03
C VAL A 28 -0.35 1.52 -3.68
N CYS A 29 -1.34 0.91 -3.03
CA CYS A 29 -1.31 -0.53 -2.76
C CYS A 29 -1.27 -1.35 -4.04
N ALA A 30 -2.12 -1.06 -5.03
CA ALA A 30 -2.15 -1.78 -6.29
C ALA A 30 -0.79 -1.74 -7.02
N GLU A 31 -0.14 -0.57 -7.05
CA GLU A 31 1.21 -0.42 -7.63
C GLU A 31 2.26 -1.27 -6.88
N MET A 32 2.22 -1.25 -5.55
CA MET A 32 3.16 -2.00 -4.71
C MET A 32 2.94 -3.53 -4.77
N ASP A 33 1.68 -3.94 -4.91
CA ASP A 33 1.27 -5.35 -5.01
C ASP A 33 1.69 -5.94 -6.36
N ASP A 34 1.56 -5.20 -7.46
CA ASP A 34 2.03 -5.64 -8.79
C ASP A 34 3.54 -5.93 -8.79
N ILE A 35 4.36 -5.02 -8.24
CA ILE A 35 5.81 -5.22 -8.09
C ILE A 35 6.11 -6.46 -7.22
N SER A 36 5.33 -6.67 -6.16
CA SER A 36 5.52 -7.81 -5.28
C SER A 36 5.12 -9.12 -5.96
N GLU A 37 4.04 -9.12 -6.74
CA GLU A 37 3.57 -10.27 -7.51
C GLU A 37 4.58 -10.67 -8.60
N GLN A 38 5.13 -9.69 -9.33
CA GLN A 38 6.20 -9.93 -10.31
C GLN A 38 7.43 -10.57 -9.65
N MET A 39 7.86 -10.03 -8.49
CA MET A 39 8.96 -10.61 -7.72
C MET A 39 8.68 -12.06 -7.28
N HIS A 40 7.45 -12.36 -6.85
CA HIS A 40 7.04 -13.71 -6.47
C HIS A 40 6.97 -14.67 -7.67
N LYS A 41 6.55 -14.20 -8.86
CA LYS A 41 6.56 -14.99 -10.10
C LYS A 41 7.99 -15.37 -10.48
N LEU A 42 8.90 -14.40 -10.53
CA LEU A 42 10.32 -14.64 -10.85
C LEU A 42 10.98 -15.56 -9.83
N SER A 43 10.69 -15.40 -8.53
CA SER A 43 11.21 -16.30 -7.49
C SER A 43 10.79 -17.75 -7.74
N ARG A 44 9.50 -17.99 -8.00
CA ARG A 44 9.01 -19.34 -8.30
C ARG A 44 9.59 -19.91 -9.58
N GLU A 45 9.82 -19.06 -10.58
CA GLU A 45 10.47 -19.50 -11.82
C GLU A 45 11.92 -19.92 -11.56
N LEU A 46 12.69 -19.12 -10.80
CA LEU A 46 14.06 -19.46 -10.39
C LEU A 46 14.14 -20.79 -9.65
N ASP A 47 13.18 -21.08 -8.77
CA ASP A 47 13.12 -22.34 -8.01
C ASP A 47 12.97 -23.59 -8.91
N THR A 48 12.54 -23.42 -10.16
CA THR A 48 12.31 -24.51 -11.13
C THR A 48 13.35 -24.62 -12.23
N LEU A 49 14.24 -23.65 -12.36
CA LEU A 49 15.23 -23.59 -13.44
C LEU A 49 16.59 -24.14 -12.98
N GLU A 50 17.31 -24.77 -13.90
CA GLU A 50 18.69 -25.17 -13.66
C GLU A 50 19.62 -23.95 -13.69
N GLU A 51 20.41 -23.77 -12.63
CA GLU A 51 21.22 -22.56 -12.38
C GLU A 51 22.20 -22.20 -13.51
N ARG A 52 22.70 -23.19 -14.25
CA ARG A 52 23.71 -22.98 -15.31
C ARG A 52 23.11 -22.57 -16.65
N THR A 53 21.78 -22.48 -16.75
CA THR A 53 21.11 -22.15 -18.00
C THR A 53 21.10 -20.64 -18.23
N MET A 54 21.19 -20.23 -19.51
CA MET A 54 21.02 -18.82 -19.88
C MET A 54 19.65 -18.27 -19.45
N LYS A 55 18.63 -19.13 -19.40
CA LYS A 55 17.30 -18.76 -18.92
C LYS A 55 17.32 -18.39 -17.44
N TYR A 56 17.96 -19.20 -16.59
CA TYR A 56 18.11 -18.89 -15.17
C TYR A 56 18.78 -17.52 -14.98
N GLN A 57 19.89 -17.27 -15.68
CA GLN A 57 20.59 -16.00 -15.58
C GLN A 57 19.68 -14.81 -15.95
N GLY A 58 18.91 -14.92 -17.03
CA GLY A 58 17.96 -13.86 -17.44
C GLY A 58 16.89 -13.58 -16.38
N VAL A 59 16.29 -14.62 -15.81
CA VAL A 59 15.29 -14.49 -14.73
C VAL A 59 15.92 -13.90 -13.47
N ALA A 60 17.14 -14.30 -13.13
CA ALA A 60 17.89 -13.79 -11.97
C ALA A 60 18.22 -12.31 -12.12
N ASP A 61 18.60 -11.87 -13.32
CA ASP A 61 18.85 -10.46 -13.64
C ASP A 61 17.58 -9.62 -13.47
N GLU A 62 16.44 -10.09 -13.96
CA GLU A 62 15.15 -9.40 -13.80
C GLU A 62 14.70 -9.34 -12.34
N TYR A 63 14.88 -10.44 -11.60
CA TYR A 63 14.61 -10.48 -10.16
C TYR A 63 15.47 -9.46 -9.39
N ASN A 64 16.75 -9.33 -9.75
CA ASN A 64 17.65 -8.35 -9.15
C ASN A 64 17.26 -6.91 -9.51
N ARG A 65 16.80 -6.64 -10.74
CA ARG A 65 16.25 -5.32 -11.12
C ARG A 65 15.06 -4.94 -10.25
N ILE A 66 14.15 -5.87 -9.96
CA ILE A 66 13.03 -5.60 -9.05
C ILE A 66 13.53 -5.36 -7.62
N LYS A 67 14.54 -6.11 -7.14
CA LYS A 67 15.15 -5.85 -5.82
C LYS A 67 15.75 -4.46 -5.74
N ASP A 68 16.42 -4.01 -6.79
CA ASP A 68 17.02 -2.68 -6.84
C ASP A 68 15.97 -1.57 -6.97
N LEU A 69 14.92 -1.78 -7.77
CA LEU A 69 13.74 -0.91 -7.81
C LEU A 69 13.16 -0.71 -6.40
N LYS A 70 13.00 -1.79 -5.64
CA LYS A 70 12.48 -1.72 -4.25
C LYS A 70 13.40 -0.98 -3.29
N ARG A 71 14.68 -0.76 -3.63
CA ARG A 71 15.63 0.04 -2.84
C ARG A 71 15.62 1.52 -3.22
N THR A 72 15.01 1.89 -4.33
CA THR A 72 14.97 3.29 -4.78
C THR A 72 14.24 4.17 -3.77
N PRO A 73 14.62 5.46 -3.64
CA PRO A 73 13.93 6.41 -2.78
C PRO A 73 12.44 6.55 -3.11
N ASP A 74 12.07 6.50 -4.39
CA ASP A 74 10.67 6.60 -4.83
C ASP A 74 9.81 5.44 -4.31
N TYR A 75 10.27 4.19 -4.47
CA TYR A 75 9.57 3.04 -3.92
C TYR A 75 9.46 3.12 -2.39
N GLN A 76 10.52 3.51 -1.70
CA GLN A 76 10.49 3.66 -0.24
C GLN A 76 9.56 4.78 0.20
N ALA A 77 9.48 5.89 -0.55
CA ALA A 77 8.53 6.98 -0.30
C ALA A 77 7.08 6.51 -0.48
N LYS A 78 6.76 5.78 -1.56
CA LYS A 78 5.43 5.16 -1.76
C LYS A 78 5.08 4.17 -0.66
N LYS A 79 6.04 3.35 -0.24
CA LYS A 79 5.88 2.42 0.88
C LYS A 79 5.56 3.16 2.18
N GLN A 80 6.24 4.27 2.44
CA GLN A 80 5.99 5.11 3.62
C GLN A 80 4.63 5.80 3.52
N GLN A 81 4.29 6.36 2.36
CA GLN A 81 2.99 6.97 2.07
C GLN A 81 1.84 5.98 2.30
N SER A 82 1.98 4.72 1.87
CA SER A 82 0.98 3.67 2.10
C SER A 82 0.75 3.43 3.61
N LYS A 83 1.82 3.40 4.41
CA LYS A 83 1.71 3.24 5.87
C LYS A 83 1.01 4.43 6.52
N GLU A 84 1.36 5.64 6.13
CA GLU A 84 0.77 6.87 6.67
C GLU A 84 -0.71 6.99 6.32
N LEU A 85 -1.06 6.74 5.05
CA LEU A 85 -2.45 6.70 4.61
C LEU A 85 -3.23 5.63 5.36
N ARG A 86 -2.67 4.43 5.55
CA ARG A 86 -3.31 3.38 6.33
C ARG A 86 -3.60 3.85 7.76
N GLN A 87 -2.60 4.38 8.46
CA GLN A 87 -2.76 4.89 9.82
C GLN A 87 -3.84 5.98 9.91
N LYS A 88 -3.80 6.96 8.99
CA LYS A 88 -4.78 8.04 8.88
C LYS A 88 -6.20 7.49 8.67
N LEU A 89 -6.37 6.58 7.71
CA LEU A 89 -7.66 5.95 7.40
C LEU A 89 -8.21 5.17 8.60
N PHE A 90 -7.38 4.37 9.28
CA PHE A 90 -7.79 3.65 10.49
C PHE A 90 -8.26 4.61 11.59
N HIS A 91 -7.53 5.71 11.79
CA HIS A 91 -7.88 6.71 12.80
C HIS A 91 -9.22 7.38 12.47
N ILE A 92 -9.39 7.91 11.25
CA ILE A 92 -10.64 8.56 10.83
C ILE A 92 -11.82 7.58 10.91
N LYS A 93 -11.64 6.33 10.46
CA LYS A 93 -12.68 5.29 10.55
C LYS A 93 -13.12 5.03 12.00
N ARG A 94 -12.17 5.01 12.94
CA ARG A 94 -12.45 4.86 14.37
C ARG A 94 -13.25 6.06 14.90
N LEU A 95 -12.84 7.29 14.59
CA LEU A 95 -13.54 8.50 15.03
C LEU A 95 -14.99 8.53 14.52
N VAL A 96 -15.20 8.23 13.24
CA VAL A 96 -16.56 8.18 12.65
C VAL A 96 -17.39 7.10 13.33
N LYS A 97 -16.83 5.90 13.54
CA LYS A 97 -17.54 4.82 14.25
C LYS A 97 -17.91 5.21 15.68
N ASN A 98 -17.00 5.84 16.42
CA ASN A 98 -17.25 6.26 17.80
C ASN A 98 -18.39 7.28 17.87
N TYR A 99 -18.38 8.28 16.98
CA TYR A 99 -19.44 9.29 16.90
C TYR A 99 -20.78 8.68 16.51
N ASP A 100 -20.81 7.87 15.46
CA ASP A 100 -22.04 7.21 14.99
C ASP A 100 -22.65 6.33 16.09
N ASN A 101 -21.82 5.63 16.88
CA ASN A 101 -22.28 4.84 18.03
C ASN A 101 -22.80 5.69 19.20
N SER A 102 -22.34 6.93 19.37
CA SER A 102 -22.80 7.82 20.45
C SER A 102 -24.15 8.48 20.18
N LEU A 103 -24.64 8.38 18.94
CA LEU A 103 -25.95 8.89 18.51
C LEU A 103 -27.05 7.81 18.56
N CYS A 104 -26.69 6.57 18.90
CA CYS A 104 -27.61 5.45 19.14
C CYS A 104 -27.78 5.22 20.65
#